data_AF-A0A351HRG3-F1
#
_entry.id   AF-A0A351HRG3-F1
#
_cell.length_a   1.000
_cell.length_b   1.000
_cell.length_c   1.000
_cell.angle_alpha   90.00
_cell.angle_beta   90.00
_cell.angle_gamma   90.00
#
_symmetry.space_group_name_H-M   'P 1'
#
loop_
_entity.id
_entity.type
_entity.pdbx_description
1 polymer ?
#
loop_
_entity_poly.entity_id
_entity_poly.type
_entity_poly.pdbx_seq_one_letter_code
_entity_poly.pdbx_strand_id
1 'polypeptide(L)'
;MKVRQIRHIIILGLMALVGIVTIQAYWLLTTWHMQQEKLDEKIWLALKNTMQQINVLHDCLPNDLNPVQQMTETCYMVDVSCEYNQTNLEHLIHSQFNKLDVNIEHELAIYNCNKNELEYIGKFSGSGEKINVSGDLNECFIKGSSDLVYFFCINISGRTDYLFSKMRLWILLSLVVLVIVLFFTYTIFSFFKQKQLAELQKDFINNMTHEFKTPISTINIASDVLLGFDTEQVPDRYKKYAAIIKQENERLNHQVESVLQAARIEKGKTPMNYQKWDLHQLLDEVFNEEFLKSQTQHVELQILKNALYSTIWADRLHVTNILFNLTDNALKYNHSGKILIQINTANEGKYLLMKFADNGMGILPKYQKKVFQKFFRVPTGNIHDVKGFGLGLFYVKQVCDAHHWKISCQSELEKGTAFIFKIPYLVSDGKSSE
;
A
#
# COMPACT_ATOMS: atom_id res chain seq x y z
N MET A 1 -19.57 -1.41 21.49
CA MET A 1 -19.59 -0.04 20.91
C MET A 1 -20.31 -0.04 19.57
N LYS A 2 -21.29 0.84 19.36
CA LYS A 2 -22.01 0.91 18.08
C LYS A 2 -21.05 1.35 16.97
N VAL A 3 -21.15 0.77 15.77
CA VAL A 3 -20.31 1.11 14.58
C VAL A 3 -20.24 2.63 14.35
N ARG A 4 -21.34 3.33 14.62
CA ARG A 4 -21.43 4.79 14.56
C ARG A 4 -20.47 5.49 15.52
N GLN A 5 -20.32 5.04 16.77
CA GLN A 5 -19.39 5.63 17.75
C GLN A 5 -17.94 5.48 17.31
N ILE A 6 -17.58 4.30 16.77
CA ILE A 6 -16.24 4.05 16.24
C ILE A 6 -15.94 5.02 15.08
N ARG A 7 -16.89 5.19 14.16
CA ARG A 7 -16.72 6.13 13.03
C ARG A 7 -16.48 7.57 13.48
N HIS A 8 -17.16 8.04 14.53
CA HIS A 8 -16.94 9.41 15.05
C HIS A 8 -15.55 9.55 15.66
N ILE A 9 -15.08 8.55 16.43
CA ILE A 9 -13.73 8.56 17.00
C ILE A 9 -12.66 8.62 15.91
N ILE A 10 -12.84 7.89 14.80
CA ILE A 10 -11.90 7.96 13.66
C ILE A 10 -11.91 9.35 13.03
N ILE A 11 -13.09 9.90 12.75
CA ILE A 11 -13.20 11.21 12.09
C ILE A 11 -12.56 12.28 12.98
N LEU A 12 -12.81 12.24 14.28
CA LEU A 12 -12.18 13.13 15.26
C LEU A 12 -10.66 12.93 15.31
N GLY A 13 -10.18 11.68 15.33
CA GLY A 13 -8.75 11.38 15.33
C GLY A 13 -8.04 11.82 14.04
N LEU A 14 -8.67 11.64 12.88
CA LEU A 14 -8.13 12.06 11.60
C LEU A 14 -8.13 13.59 11.47
N MET A 15 -9.19 14.24 11.94
CA MET A 15 -9.25 15.71 12.04
C MET A 15 -8.16 16.26 12.96
N ALA A 16 -7.91 15.60 14.10
CA ALA A 16 -6.83 15.98 15.01
C ALA A 16 -5.44 15.81 14.37
N LEU A 17 -5.20 14.70 13.66
CA LEU A 17 -3.94 14.48 12.92
C LEU A 17 -3.72 15.52 11.83
N VAL A 18 -4.75 15.83 11.04
CA VAL A 18 -4.70 16.89 10.03
C VAL A 18 -4.40 18.23 10.71
N GLY A 19 -5.07 18.54 11.82
CA GLY A 19 -4.81 19.73 12.63
C GLY A 19 -3.34 19.83 13.04
N ILE A 20 -2.76 18.78 13.62
CA ILE A 20 -1.34 18.75 14.03
C ILE A 20 -0.42 19.01 12.83
N VAL A 21 -0.65 18.34 11.70
CA VAL A 21 0.17 18.52 10.49
C VAL A 21 0.07 19.94 9.95
N THR A 22 -1.15 20.51 9.90
CA THR A 22 -1.37 21.88 9.42
C THR A 22 -0.70 22.91 10.32
N ILE A 23 -0.79 22.76 11.65
CA ILE A 23 -0.14 23.64 12.62
C ILE A 23 1.39 23.53 12.47
N GLN A 24 1.92 22.32 12.37
CA GLN A 24 3.37 22.11 12.22
C GLN A 24 3.90 22.72 10.91
N ALA A 25 3.17 22.55 9.81
CA ALA A 25 3.53 23.14 8.51
C ALA A 25 3.47 24.68 8.56
N TYR A 26 2.43 25.24 9.18
CA TYR A 26 2.29 26.69 9.36
C TYR A 26 3.47 27.28 10.13
N TRP A 27 3.84 26.68 11.26
CA TRP A 27 4.99 27.14 12.04
C TRP A 27 6.30 26.98 11.28
N LEU A 28 6.51 25.87 10.55
CA LEU A 28 7.73 25.67 9.76
C LEU A 28 7.90 26.76 8.70
N LEU A 29 6.83 27.08 7.96
CA LEU A 29 6.82 28.13 6.93
C LEU A 29 6.99 29.53 7.53
N THR A 30 6.29 29.82 8.62
CA THR A 30 6.39 31.11 9.32
C THR A 30 7.81 31.31 9.84
N THR A 31 8.39 30.26 10.44
CA THR A 31 9.76 30.34 10.97
C THR A 31 10.78 30.47 9.84
N TRP A 32 10.57 29.81 8.69
CA TRP A 32 11.40 30.01 7.50
C TRP A 32 11.42 31.48 7.07
N HIS A 33 10.25 32.09 6.93
CA HIS A 33 10.11 33.51 6.58
C HIS A 33 10.81 34.43 7.60
N MET A 34 10.57 34.20 8.89
CA MET A 34 11.22 34.99 9.96
C MET A 34 12.75 34.86 9.96
N GLN A 35 13.30 33.69 9.58
CA GLN A 35 14.75 33.51 9.48
C GLN A 35 15.33 34.18 8.24
N GLN A 36 14.57 34.22 7.13
CA GLN A 36 14.95 34.99 5.94
C GLN A 36 15.03 36.48 6.24
N GLU A 37 13.98 37.07 6.82
CA GLU A 37 13.95 38.50 7.17
C GLU A 37 15.08 38.89 8.14
N LYS A 38 15.29 38.07 9.19
CA LYS A 38 16.40 38.27 10.13
C LYS A 38 17.76 38.19 9.46
N LEU A 39 17.92 37.31 8.48
CA LEU A 39 19.17 37.20 7.74
C LEU A 39 19.40 38.45 6.87
N ASP A 40 18.37 38.90 6.17
CA ASP A 40 18.43 40.09 5.32
C ASP A 40 18.76 41.35 6.13
N GLU A 41 18.13 41.53 7.30
CA GLU A 41 18.42 42.63 8.23
C GLU A 41 19.87 42.59 8.73
N LYS A 42 20.36 41.40 9.09
CA LYS A 42 21.74 41.22 9.55
C LYS A 42 22.76 41.51 8.44
N ILE A 43 22.52 41.05 7.22
CA ILE A 43 23.39 41.34 6.07
C ILE A 43 23.40 42.84 5.79
N TRP A 44 22.23 43.47 5.73
CA TRP A 44 22.11 44.91 5.51
C TRP A 44 22.87 45.71 6.58
N LEU A 45 22.70 45.35 7.86
CA LEU A 45 23.41 46.00 8.97
C LEU A 45 24.93 45.78 8.89
N ALA A 46 25.37 44.57 8.53
CA ALA A 46 26.79 44.26 8.36
C ALA A 46 27.44 45.10 7.27
N LEU A 47 26.77 45.23 6.12
CA LEU A 47 27.25 45.99 4.97
C LEU A 47 27.22 47.51 5.24
N LYS A 48 26.16 48.00 5.88
CA LYS A 48 26.07 49.39 6.32
C LYS A 48 27.19 49.76 7.30
N ASN A 49 27.45 48.90 8.29
CA ASN A 49 28.53 49.11 9.25
C ASN A 49 29.91 49.04 8.58
N THR A 50 30.08 48.18 7.57
CA THR A 50 31.31 48.10 6.77
C THR A 50 31.56 49.41 6.05
N MET A 51 30.56 49.94 5.35
CA MET A 51 30.66 51.24 4.66
C MET A 51 30.99 52.37 5.64
N GLN A 52 30.29 52.45 6.78
CA GLN A 52 30.55 53.48 7.79
C GLN A 52 32.01 53.45 8.29
N GLN A 53 32.59 52.26 8.46
CA GLN A 53 33.99 52.12 8.84
C GLN A 53 34.95 52.57 7.73
N ILE A 54 34.63 52.31 6.46
CA ILE A 54 35.42 52.77 5.31
C ILE A 54 35.44 54.30 5.24
N ASN A 55 34.27 54.94 5.38
CA ASN A 55 34.16 56.41 5.37
C ASN A 55 34.98 57.07 6.47
N VAL A 56 34.98 56.49 7.68
CA VAL A 56 35.77 57.00 8.81
C VAL A 56 37.28 56.83 8.57
N LEU A 57 37.69 55.73 7.93
CA LEU A 57 39.11 55.45 7.67
C LEU A 57 39.72 56.36 6.58
N HIS A 58 38.92 56.85 5.63
CA HIS A 58 39.39 57.61 4.46
C HIS A 58 38.84 59.06 4.41
N ASP A 59 38.23 59.53 5.50
CA ASP A 59 37.68 60.90 5.66
C ASP A 59 36.69 61.29 4.53
N CYS A 60 35.82 60.36 4.17
CA CYS A 60 34.89 60.51 3.05
C CYS A 60 33.61 61.25 3.49
N LEU A 61 33.07 62.10 2.62
CA LEU A 61 31.75 62.71 2.84
C LEU A 61 30.70 61.59 2.91
N PRO A 62 29.79 61.60 3.90
CA PRO A 62 28.73 60.60 3.99
C PRO A 62 27.76 60.76 2.81
N ASN A 63 27.70 59.78 1.89
CA ASN A 63 26.59 59.68 0.94
C ASN A 63 25.34 59.04 1.56
N ASP A 64 24.21 59.46 1.01
CA ASP A 64 22.86 58.88 0.98
C ASP A 64 22.24 58.30 2.26
N LEU A 65 20.92 58.49 2.41
CA LEU A 65 20.13 57.90 3.49
C LEU A 65 20.08 56.36 3.44
N ASN A 66 20.36 55.72 2.29
CA ASN A 66 20.31 54.26 2.14
C ASN A 66 21.44 53.69 1.24
N PRO A 67 22.61 53.36 1.83
CA PRO A 67 23.82 52.99 1.08
C PRO A 67 23.88 51.53 0.63
N VAL A 68 22.93 50.68 1.05
CA VAL A 68 22.88 49.25 0.71
C VAL A 68 21.58 48.98 -0.02
N GLN A 69 21.68 48.54 -1.28
CA GLN A 69 20.56 48.19 -2.13
C GLN A 69 20.54 46.69 -2.39
N GLN A 70 19.42 46.04 -2.07
CA GLN A 70 19.21 44.63 -2.38
C GLN A 70 18.71 44.51 -3.84
N MET A 71 19.52 43.89 -4.70
CA MET A 71 19.25 43.77 -6.14
C MET A 71 18.46 42.50 -6.45
N THR A 72 18.78 41.41 -5.76
CA THR A 72 18.08 40.12 -5.81
C THR A 72 18.04 39.49 -4.42
N GLU A 73 17.43 38.30 -4.26
CA GLU A 73 17.38 37.60 -2.97
C GLU A 73 18.77 37.26 -2.37
N THR A 74 19.82 37.19 -3.19
CA THR A 74 21.18 36.86 -2.75
C THR A 74 22.19 37.98 -3.00
N CYS A 75 21.85 38.98 -3.82
CA CYS A 75 22.77 40.01 -4.30
C CYS A 75 22.49 41.37 -3.64
N TYR A 76 23.52 41.95 -3.03
CA TYR A 76 23.47 43.28 -2.42
C TYR A 76 24.55 44.17 -3.05
N MET A 77 24.17 45.39 -3.41
CA MET A 77 25.06 46.43 -3.92
C MET A 77 25.26 47.47 -2.82
N VAL A 78 26.51 47.89 -2.62
CA VAL A 78 26.88 48.87 -1.59
C VAL A 78 27.59 50.04 -2.27
N ASP A 79 27.01 51.22 -2.14
CA ASP A 79 27.62 52.48 -2.60
C ASP A 79 28.73 52.91 -1.63
N VAL A 80 29.88 53.31 -2.18
CA VAL A 80 31.02 53.80 -1.42
C VAL A 80 31.47 55.14 -1.99
N SER A 81 31.53 56.17 -1.15
CA SER A 81 31.79 57.54 -1.58
C SER A 81 33.25 57.83 -1.96
N CYS A 82 34.15 56.87 -1.78
CA CYS A 82 35.59 57.05 -1.91
C CYS A 82 36.33 55.76 -2.27
N GLU A 83 37.57 55.90 -2.71
CA GLU A 83 38.44 54.79 -3.06
C GLU A 83 38.82 53.96 -1.82
N TYR A 84 38.84 52.64 -1.96
CA TYR A 84 39.14 51.71 -0.88
C TYR A 84 40.04 50.57 -1.36
N ASN A 85 40.82 50.00 -0.44
CA ASN A 85 41.69 48.86 -0.71
C ASN A 85 40.92 47.54 -0.56
N GLN A 86 41.05 46.65 -1.56
CA GLN A 86 40.50 45.29 -1.56
C GLN A 86 40.75 44.53 -0.25
N THR A 87 41.99 44.48 0.24
CA THR A 87 42.36 43.70 1.44
C THR A 87 41.68 44.24 2.69
N ASN A 88 41.53 45.57 2.78
CA ASN A 88 40.82 46.20 3.90
C ASN A 88 39.33 45.90 3.83
N LEU A 89 38.72 45.92 2.63
CA LEU A 89 37.32 45.60 2.44
C LEU A 89 37.00 44.15 2.84
N GLU A 90 37.81 43.18 2.39
CA GLU A 90 37.65 41.77 2.76
C GLU A 90 37.65 41.58 4.29
N HIS A 91 38.63 42.18 4.96
CA HIS A 91 38.75 42.09 6.42
C HIS A 91 37.58 42.76 7.16
N LEU A 92 37.11 43.93 6.69
CA LEU A 92 36.00 44.64 7.31
C LEU A 92 34.68 43.88 7.15
N ILE A 93 34.37 43.38 5.95
CA ILE A 93 33.18 42.55 5.69
C ILE A 93 33.20 41.33 6.61
N HIS A 94 34.31 40.60 6.65
CA HIS A 94 34.44 39.43 7.49
C HIS A 94 34.27 39.75 8.98
N SER A 95 34.87 40.85 9.45
CA SER A 95 34.71 41.32 10.83
C SER A 95 33.25 41.64 11.19
N GLN A 96 32.53 42.33 10.30
CA GLN A 96 31.12 42.68 10.55
C GLN A 96 30.20 41.46 10.47
N PHE A 97 30.47 40.53 9.55
CA PHE A 97 29.73 39.29 9.40
C PHE A 97 29.88 38.42 10.65
N ASN A 98 31.10 38.27 11.17
CA ASN A 98 31.35 37.56 12.43
C ASN A 98 30.66 38.21 13.63
N LYS A 99 30.67 39.55 13.74
CA LYS A 99 30.01 40.28 14.84
C LYS A 99 28.51 40.05 14.90
N LEU A 100 27.88 39.87 13.74
CA LEU A 100 26.43 39.67 13.62
C LEU A 100 26.02 38.19 13.49
N ASP A 101 26.96 37.26 13.66
CA ASP A 101 26.77 35.81 13.49
C ASP A 101 26.23 35.46 12.09
N VAL A 102 26.79 36.11 11.06
CA VAL A 102 26.50 35.90 9.63
C VAL A 102 27.68 35.15 9.01
N ASN A 103 27.95 33.95 9.52
CA ASN A 103 29.03 33.08 9.04
C ASN A 103 28.56 32.32 7.79
N ILE A 104 28.50 33.01 6.65
CA ILE A 104 27.90 32.51 5.41
C ILE A 104 28.90 32.61 4.27
N GLU A 105 28.89 31.60 3.41
CA GLU A 105 29.64 31.65 2.15
C GLU A 105 29.12 32.80 1.28
N HIS A 106 30.05 33.63 0.81
CA HIS A 106 29.73 34.81 0.01
C HIS A 106 30.79 35.08 -1.05
N GLU A 107 30.37 35.74 -2.13
CA GLU A 107 31.20 36.17 -3.23
C GLU A 107 31.20 37.70 -3.25
N LEU A 108 32.39 38.31 -3.24
CA LEU A 108 32.60 39.75 -3.29
C LEU A 108 33.11 40.14 -4.68
N ALA A 109 32.49 41.14 -5.29
CA ALA A 109 32.94 41.75 -6.54
C ALA A 109 33.13 43.26 -6.36
N ILE A 110 34.25 43.78 -6.84
CA ILE A 110 34.59 45.21 -6.80
C ILE A 110 34.55 45.75 -8.24
N TYR A 111 33.85 46.87 -8.44
CA TYR A 111 33.68 47.51 -9.74
C TYR A 111 34.26 48.91 -9.77
N ASN A 112 34.91 49.26 -10.88
CA ASN A 112 35.44 50.59 -11.12
C ASN A 112 34.70 51.24 -12.30
N CYS A 113 33.84 52.22 -12.00
CA CYS A 113 33.01 52.87 -13.02
C CYS A 113 33.81 53.69 -14.02
N ASN A 114 34.97 54.23 -13.61
CA ASN A 114 35.82 55.02 -14.52
C ASN A 114 36.44 54.15 -15.62
N LYS A 115 36.70 52.88 -15.33
CA LYS A 115 37.25 51.91 -16.29
C LYS A 115 36.17 51.03 -16.94
N ASN A 116 34.95 51.08 -16.41
CA ASN A 116 33.83 50.22 -16.81
C ASN A 116 34.22 48.73 -16.83
N GLU A 117 35.05 48.33 -15.87
CA GLU A 117 35.62 46.99 -15.75
C GLU A 117 35.47 46.48 -14.31
N LEU A 118 35.31 45.16 -14.20
CA LEU A 118 35.38 44.43 -12.95
C LEU A 118 36.83 44.40 -12.47
N GLU A 119 37.09 44.93 -11.27
CA GLU A 119 38.46 45.05 -10.73
C GLU A 119 38.87 43.81 -9.93
N TYR A 120 37.93 43.20 -9.21
CA TYR A 120 38.22 42.04 -8.36
C TYR A 120 37.00 41.16 -8.12
N ILE A 121 37.24 39.84 -8.02
CA ILE A 121 36.30 38.86 -7.45
C ILE A 121 37.00 37.94 -6.47
N GLY A 122 36.40 37.77 -5.31
CA GLY A 122 36.81 36.80 -4.30
C GLY A 122 35.61 36.00 -3.79
N LYS A 123 35.79 34.71 -3.57
CA LYS A 123 34.82 33.86 -2.86
C LYS A 123 35.36 33.51 -1.49
N PHE A 124 34.50 33.57 -0.49
CA PHE A 124 34.87 33.36 0.91
C PHE A 124 33.95 32.32 1.54
N SER A 125 34.52 31.43 2.33
CA SER A 125 33.77 30.51 3.17
C SER A 125 33.06 31.25 4.30
N GLY A 126 32.16 30.57 5.01
CA GLY A 126 31.55 31.12 6.23
C GLY A 126 32.55 31.44 7.35
N SER A 127 33.78 30.90 7.30
CA SER A 127 34.87 31.23 8.23
C SER A 127 35.75 32.39 7.75
N GLY A 128 35.48 32.97 6.58
CA GLY A 128 36.27 34.06 5.99
C GLY A 128 37.48 33.60 5.19
N GLU A 129 37.68 32.30 5.01
CA GLU A 129 38.79 31.78 4.21
C GLU A 129 38.47 31.90 2.72
N LYS A 130 39.45 32.38 1.94
CA LYS A 130 39.31 32.54 0.49
C LYS A 130 39.24 31.18 -0.19
N ILE A 131 38.16 30.95 -0.93
CA ILE A 131 37.92 29.74 -1.73
C ILE A 131 38.36 30.02 -3.16
N ASN A 132 39.21 29.15 -3.72
CA ASN A 132 39.58 29.23 -5.14
C ASN A 132 38.38 28.84 -6.01
N VAL A 133 37.91 29.74 -6.87
CA VAL A 133 36.84 29.45 -7.83
C VAL A 133 37.37 29.56 -9.24
N SER A 134 37.01 28.58 -10.06
CA SER A 134 37.07 28.62 -11.51
C SER A 134 35.65 28.37 -12.00
N GLY A 135 34.97 29.41 -12.52
CA GLY A 135 33.58 29.32 -12.96
C GLY A 135 32.95 30.68 -13.23
N ASP A 136 32.07 30.71 -14.25
CA ASP A 136 31.44 31.91 -14.83
C ASP A 136 30.72 32.81 -13.81
N LEU A 137 30.88 34.11 -14.04
CA LEU A 137 30.30 35.20 -13.27
C LEU A 137 28.77 35.11 -13.19
N ASN A 138 28.23 35.01 -11.96
CA ASN A 138 26.81 35.09 -11.69
C ASN A 138 26.19 36.42 -12.19
N GLU A 139 24.95 36.37 -12.69
CA GLU A 139 24.17 37.53 -13.19
C GLU A 139 24.05 38.72 -12.22
N CYS A 140 24.29 38.49 -10.90
CA CYS A 140 24.35 39.53 -9.86
C CYS A 140 25.28 40.70 -10.22
N PHE A 141 26.30 40.46 -11.05
CA PHE A 141 27.38 41.41 -11.30
C PHE A 141 27.26 42.19 -12.61
N ILE A 142 26.24 41.96 -13.46
CA ILE A 142 26.22 42.44 -14.87
C ILE A 142 25.47 43.78 -15.09
N LYS A 143 24.87 44.42 -14.07
CA LYS A 143 24.12 45.69 -14.27
C LYS A 143 24.80 46.90 -13.62
N GLY A 144 25.47 47.70 -14.46
CA GLY A 144 25.98 49.02 -14.08
C GLY A 144 24.85 50.03 -13.86
N SER A 145 24.82 50.61 -12.66
CA SER A 145 24.07 51.84 -12.39
C SER A 145 24.96 53.02 -12.77
N SER A 146 24.47 53.91 -13.65
CA SER A 146 25.27 54.94 -14.33
C SER A 146 25.74 56.11 -13.46
N ASP A 147 25.38 56.14 -12.17
CA ASP A 147 25.46 57.35 -11.35
C ASP A 147 26.40 57.23 -10.12
N LEU A 148 27.02 56.06 -9.88
CA LEU A 148 27.93 55.83 -8.75
C LEU A 148 29.40 55.76 -9.20
N VAL A 149 30.34 56.31 -8.40
CA VAL A 149 31.78 56.35 -8.75
C VAL A 149 32.53 55.11 -8.25
N TYR A 150 32.25 54.66 -7.02
CA TYR A 150 32.82 53.44 -6.44
C TYR A 150 31.73 52.62 -5.75
N PHE A 151 31.60 51.33 -6.08
CA PHE A 151 30.67 50.43 -5.41
C PHE A 151 31.22 49.00 -5.38
N PHE A 152 30.73 48.19 -4.44
CA PHE A 152 30.98 46.75 -4.44
C PHE A 152 29.68 45.97 -4.35
N CYS A 153 29.68 44.77 -4.92
CA CYS A 153 28.57 43.83 -4.87
C CYS A 153 28.96 42.61 -4.05
N ILE A 154 28.01 42.11 -3.26
CA ILE A 154 28.17 40.86 -2.51
C ILE A 154 27.02 39.92 -2.82
N ASN A 155 27.36 38.68 -3.19
CA ASN A 155 26.42 37.60 -3.45
C ASN A 155 26.52 36.56 -2.32
N ILE A 156 25.42 36.33 -1.61
CA ILE A 156 25.35 35.37 -0.49
C ILE A 156 25.00 33.98 -1.04
N SER A 157 26.02 33.26 -1.54
CA SER A 157 25.86 31.92 -2.13
C SER A 157 25.42 30.85 -1.11
N GLY A 158 25.87 30.96 0.14
CA GLY A 158 25.55 30.01 1.22
C GLY A 158 24.21 30.23 1.93
N ARG A 159 23.30 31.04 1.38
CA ARG A 159 22.04 31.44 2.04
C ARG A 159 21.21 30.25 2.49
N THR A 160 21.04 29.25 1.63
CA THR A 160 20.21 28.06 1.92
C THR A 160 20.77 27.24 3.07
N ASP A 161 22.08 26.99 3.07
CA ASP A 161 22.74 26.15 4.07
C ASP A 161 22.71 26.81 5.46
N TYR A 162 22.89 28.14 5.50
CA TYR A 162 22.72 28.90 6.72
C TYR A 162 21.29 28.80 7.26
N LEU A 163 20.27 28.98 6.41
CA LEU A 163 18.86 28.87 6.81
C LEU A 163 18.54 27.45 7.33
N PHE A 164 18.99 26.41 6.64
CA PHE A 164 18.83 25.02 7.10
C PHE A 164 19.50 24.76 8.45
N SER A 165 20.70 25.30 8.66
CA SER A 165 21.42 25.20 9.94
C SER A 165 20.64 25.84 11.08
N LYS A 166 20.09 27.05 10.88
CA LYS A 166 19.25 27.74 11.87
C LYS A 166 17.89 27.05 12.07
N MET A 167 17.42 26.27 11.08
CA MET A 167 16.15 25.54 11.14
C MET A 167 16.25 24.07 11.59
N ARG A 168 17.45 23.58 11.92
CA ARG A 168 17.69 22.16 12.27
C ARG A 168 16.70 21.60 13.30
N LEU A 169 16.41 22.35 14.37
CA LEU A 169 15.47 21.91 15.41
C LEU A 169 14.03 21.78 14.87
N TRP A 170 13.57 22.74 14.09
CA TRP A 170 12.22 22.75 13.50
C TRP A 170 12.02 21.62 12.50
N ILE A 171 13.05 21.32 11.71
CA ILE A 171 13.05 20.19 10.78
C ILE A 171 12.95 18.86 11.55
N LEU A 172 13.75 18.72 12.62
CA LEU A 172 13.72 17.53 13.48
C LEU A 172 12.35 17.34 14.13
N LEU A 173 11.76 18.41 14.70
CA LEU A 173 10.41 18.36 15.27
C LEU A 173 9.35 17.97 14.22
N SER A 174 9.46 18.49 13.01
CA SER A 174 8.55 18.15 11.91
C SER A 174 8.67 16.68 11.51
N LEU A 175 9.89 16.13 11.50
CA LEU A 175 10.14 14.71 11.25
C LEU A 175 9.52 13.82 12.33
N VAL A 176 9.65 14.20 13.61
CA VAL A 176 9.06 13.45 14.73
C VAL A 176 7.53 13.43 14.60
N VAL A 177 6.91 14.56 14.30
CA VAL A 177 5.45 14.65 14.06
C VAL A 177 5.05 13.75 12.89
N LEU A 178 5.81 13.74 11.80
CA LEU A 178 5.54 12.87 10.64
C LEU A 178 5.56 11.39 11.02
N VAL A 179 6.57 10.94 11.78
CA VAL A 179 6.66 9.55 12.26
C VAL A 179 5.47 9.19 13.15
N ILE A 180 5.05 10.10 14.04
CA ILE A 180 3.87 9.89 14.90
C ILE A 180 2.61 9.73 14.06
N VAL A 181 2.39 10.59 13.05
CA VAL A 181 1.22 10.48 12.16
C VAL A 181 1.22 9.17 11.39
N LEU A 182 2.37 8.75 10.86
CA LEU A 182 2.50 7.46 10.15
C LEU A 182 2.22 6.27 11.08
N PHE A 183 2.70 6.31 12.31
CA PHE A 183 2.42 5.26 13.29
C PHE A 183 0.93 5.20 13.68
N PHE A 184 0.30 6.35 13.94
CA PHE A 184 -1.13 6.42 14.26
C PHE A 184 -2.01 5.95 13.10
N THR A 185 -1.70 6.35 11.87
CA THR A 185 -2.45 5.89 10.69
C THR A 185 -2.32 4.38 10.50
N TYR A 186 -1.12 3.83 10.69
CA TYR A 186 -0.89 2.37 10.66
C TYR A 186 -1.68 1.62 11.73
N THR A 187 -1.63 2.08 12.98
CA THR A 187 -2.34 1.43 14.10
C THR A 187 -3.85 1.45 13.91
N ILE A 188 -4.42 2.57 13.44
CA ILE A 188 -5.83 2.68 13.08
C ILE A 188 -6.19 1.64 12.02
N PHE A 189 -5.43 1.57 10.91
CA PHE A 189 -5.69 0.61 9.84
C PHE A 189 -5.61 -0.85 10.33
N SER A 190 -4.57 -1.18 11.10
CA SER A 190 -4.37 -2.51 11.69
C SER A 190 -5.53 -2.92 12.60
N PHE A 191 -5.99 -2.01 13.46
CA PHE A 191 -7.12 -2.23 14.35
C PHE A 191 -8.41 -2.60 13.59
N PHE A 192 -8.72 -1.91 12.48
CA PHE A 192 -9.90 -2.24 11.67
C PHE A 192 -9.81 -3.62 11.03
N LYS A 193 -8.64 -3.95 10.49
CA LYS A 193 -8.39 -5.27 9.90
C LYS A 193 -8.60 -6.38 10.93
N GLN A 194 -8.09 -6.20 12.14
CA GLN A 194 -8.28 -7.16 13.24
C GLN A 194 -9.74 -7.25 13.68
N LYS A 195 -10.44 -6.13 13.81
CA LYS A 195 -11.86 -6.11 14.19
C LYS A 195 -12.75 -6.80 13.17
N GLN A 196 -12.52 -6.57 11.87
CA GLN A 196 -13.24 -7.25 10.80
C GLN A 196 -13.01 -8.76 10.86
N LEU A 197 -11.76 -9.20 11.08
CA LEU A 197 -11.43 -10.62 11.22
C LEU A 197 -12.14 -11.24 12.44
N ALA A 198 -12.17 -10.52 13.57
CA ALA A 198 -12.84 -10.99 14.79
C ALA A 198 -14.36 -11.12 14.62
N GLU A 199 -15.00 -10.19 13.91
CA GLU A 199 -16.42 -10.27 13.55
C GLU A 199 -16.69 -11.49 12.66
N LEU A 200 -15.89 -11.68 11.60
CA LEU A 200 -16.01 -12.85 10.72
C LEU A 200 -15.78 -14.17 11.48
N GLN A 201 -14.83 -14.21 12.42
CA GLN A 201 -14.58 -15.38 13.25
C GLN A 201 -15.77 -15.67 14.18
N LYS A 202 -16.37 -14.63 14.78
CA LYS A 202 -17.56 -14.78 15.61
C LYS A 202 -18.73 -15.33 14.80
N ASP A 203 -18.97 -14.79 13.62
CA ASP A 203 -20.03 -15.25 12.71
C ASP A 203 -19.78 -16.70 12.26
N PHE A 204 -18.53 -17.07 11.99
CA PHE A 204 -18.14 -18.45 11.73
C PHE A 204 -18.46 -19.38 12.90
N ILE A 205 -18.09 -19.02 14.14
CA ILE A 205 -18.39 -19.85 15.32
C ILE A 205 -19.90 -20.05 15.47
N ASN A 206 -20.68 -18.98 15.35
CA ASN A 206 -22.14 -19.06 15.44
C ASN A 206 -22.74 -19.97 14.36
N ASN A 207 -22.30 -19.82 13.11
CA ASN A 207 -22.73 -20.66 12.00
C ASN A 207 -22.31 -22.12 12.21
N MET A 208 -21.09 -22.34 12.70
CA MET A 208 -20.57 -23.68 12.96
C MET A 208 -21.39 -24.40 14.03
N THR A 209 -21.74 -23.71 15.12
CA THR A 209 -22.64 -24.24 16.14
C THR A 209 -24.00 -24.63 15.57
N HIS A 210 -24.57 -23.81 14.69
CA HIS A 210 -25.85 -24.12 14.07
C HIS A 210 -25.77 -25.34 13.13
N GLU A 211 -24.76 -25.38 12.25
CA GLU A 211 -24.54 -26.48 11.31
C GLU A 211 -24.24 -27.82 11.99
N PHE A 212 -23.62 -27.81 13.17
CA PHE A 212 -23.42 -29.02 13.97
C PHE A 212 -24.66 -29.42 14.77
N LYS A 213 -25.45 -28.46 15.25
CA LYS A 213 -26.64 -28.77 16.08
C LYS A 213 -27.68 -29.58 15.32
N THR A 214 -27.90 -29.30 14.03
CA THR A 214 -28.88 -30.01 13.20
C THR A 214 -28.58 -31.52 13.07
N PRO A 215 -27.44 -31.97 12.52
CA PRO A 215 -27.14 -33.40 12.40
C PRO A 215 -27.11 -34.10 13.76
N ILE A 216 -26.56 -33.45 14.80
CA ILE A 216 -26.55 -34.01 16.17
C ILE A 216 -27.98 -34.24 16.68
N SER A 217 -28.88 -33.29 16.47
CA SER A 217 -30.28 -33.42 16.88
C SER A 217 -31.01 -34.50 16.07
N THR A 218 -30.76 -34.60 14.76
CA THR A 218 -31.32 -35.65 13.91
C THR A 218 -30.82 -37.04 14.32
N ILE A 219 -29.53 -37.19 14.64
CA ILE A 219 -28.95 -38.44 15.15
C ILE A 219 -29.58 -38.81 16.49
N ASN A 220 -29.75 -37.86 17.41
CA ASN A 220 -30.38 -38.11 18.71
C ASN A 220 -31.83 -38.57 18.54
N ILE A 221 -32.64 -37.88 17.74
CA ILE A 221 -34.04 -38.28 17.49
C ILE A 221 -34.11 -39.67 16.85
N ALA A 222 -33.28 -39.95 15.83
CA ALA A 222 -33.24 -41.27 15.20
C ALA A 222 -32.80 -42.36 16.18
N SER A 223 -31.87 -42.05 17.10
CA SER A 223 -31.41 -42.97 18.15
C SER A 223 -32.48 -43.21 19.21
N ASP A 224 -33.19 -42.18 19.66
CA ASP A 224 -34.31 -42.29 20.61
C ASP A 224 -35.43 -43.15 20.04
N VAL A 225 -35.74 -42.98 18.74
CA VAL A 225 -36.72 -43.83 18.04
C VAL A 225 -36.26 -45.29 17.99
N LEU A 226 -34.98 -45.54 17.73
CA LEU A 226 -34.41 -46.89 17.73
C LEU A 226 -34.46 -47.54 19.12
N LEU A 227 -34.20 -46.78 20.18
CA LEU A 227 -34.25 -47.27 21.57
C LEU A 227 -35.68 -47.51 22.08
N GLY A 228 -36.67 -46.81 21.52
CA GLY A 228 -38.08 -46.95 21.89
C GLY A 228 -38.84 -48.09 21.18
N PHE A 229 -38.20 -48.82 20.26
CA PHE A 229 -38.83 -49.96 19.60
C PHE A 229 -38.80 -51.20 20.49
N ASP A 230 -39.98 -51.79 20.74
CA ASP A 230 -40.07 -53.14 21.28
C ASP A 230 -39.58 -54.14 20.23
N THR A 231 -38.79 -55.14 20.66
CA THR A 231 -37.96 -56.02 19.81
C THR A 231 -38.71 -56.82 18.72
N GLU A 232 -40.05 -56.73 18.65
CA GLU A 232 -40.90 -57.45 17.71
C GLU A 232 -41.31 -56.65 16.45
N GLN A 233 -40.92 -55.38 16.27
CA GLN A 233 -41.34 -54.56 15.12
C GLN A 233 -40.29 -54.39 14.00
N VAL A 234 -40.63 -54.97 12.83
CA VAL A 234 -40.24 -54.68 11.42
C VAL A 234 -38.79 -54.22 11.13
N PRO A 235 -37.94 -55.09 10.53
CA PRO A 235 -36.54 -54.80 10.17
C PRO A 235 -36.30 -53.56 9.30
N ASP A 236 -37.27 -53.16 8.49
CA ASP A 236 -37.11 -52.07 7.51
C ASP A 236 -37.07 -50.67 8.15
N ARG A 237 -37.78 -50.46 9.27
CA ARG A 237 -37.72 -49.17 10.00
C ARG A 237 -36.37 -49.01 10.69
N TYR A 238 -35.84 -50.08 11.29
CA TYR A 238 -34.50 -50.11 11.87
C TYR A 238 -33.43 -49.71 10.86
N LYS A 239 -33.45 -50.34 9.67
CA LYS A 239 -32.52 -50.01 8.58
C LYS A 239 -32.64 -48.55 8.16
N LYS A 240 -33.86 -47.99 8.09
CA LYS A 240 -34.09 -46.59 7.73
C LYS A 240 -33.46 -45.61 8.74
N TYR A 241 -33.71 -45.78 10.04
CA TYR A 241 -33.14 -44.88 11.05
C TYR A 241 -31.62 -45.07 11.20
N ALA A 242 -31.11 -46.30 11.09
CA ALA A 242 -29.68 -46.56 11.06
C ALA A 242 -29.01 -45.87 9.84
N ALA A 243 -29.66 -45.88 8.67
CA ALA A 243 -29.18 -45.16 7.49
C ALA A 243 -29.17 -43.64 7.71
N ILE A 244 -30.20 -43.07 8.34
CA ILE A 244 -30.24 -41.64 8.70
C ILE A 244 -29.06 -41.28 9.62
N ILE A 245 -28.83 -42.07 10.68
CA ILE A 245 -27.70 -41.85 11.60
C ILE A 245 -26.37 -41.91 10.86
N LYS A 246 -26.17 -42.94 10.02
CA LYS A 246 -24.95 -43.09 9.23
C LYS A 246 -24.71 -41.88 8.33
N GLN A 247 -25.75 -41.44 7.61
CA GLN A 247 -25.67 -40.31 6.69
C GLN A 247 -25.32 -39.00 7.42
N GLU A 248 -25.96 -38.71 8.56
CA GLU A 248 -25.66 -37.49 9.33
C GLU A 248 -24.28 -37.55 10.00
N ASN A 249 -23.79 -38.74 10.38
CA ASN A 249 -22.43 -38.93 10.90
C ASN A 249 -21.37 -38.71 9.82
N GLU A 250 -21.56 -39.27 8.62
CA GLU A 250 -20.70 -39.00 7.45
C GLU A 250 -20.67 -37.50 7.13
N ARG A 251 -21.83 -36.84 7.16
CA ARG A 251 -21.94 -35.39 6.98
C ARG A 251 -21.17 -34.60 8.04
N LEU A 252 -21.27 -34.96 9.32
CA LEU A 252 -20.49 -34.35 10.39
C LEU A 252 -18.98 -34.53 10.19
N ASN A 253 -18.54 -35.73 9.82
CA ASN A 253 -17.12 -36.00 9.55
C ASN A 253 -16.58 -35.13 8.41
N HIS A 254 -17.34 -34.98 7.31
CA HIS A 254 -16.96 -34.08 6.21
C HIS A 254 -16.82 -32.62 6.66
N GLN A 255 -17.72 -32.17 7.54
CA GLN A 255 -17.66 -30.82 8.07
C GLN A 255 -16.43 -30.60 8.96
N VAL A 256 -16.11 -31.57 9.83
CA VAL A 256 -14.90 -31.55 10.68
C VAL A 256 -13.63 -31.53 9.83
N GLU A 257 -13.55 -32.40 8.83
CA GLU A 257 -12.38 -32.48 7.96
C GLU A 257 -12.18 -31.18 7.17
N SER A 258 -13.26 -30.54 6.70
CA SER A 258 -13.19 -29.23 6.04
C SER A 258 -12.56 -28.15 6.94
N VAL A 259 -12.90 -28.15 8.23
CA VAL A 259 -12.31 -27.22 9.22
C VAL A 259 -10.84 -27.54 9.47
N LEU A 260 -10.49 -28.82 9.63
CA LEU A 260 -9.11 -29.26 9.84
C LEU A 260 -8.22 -28.95 8.63
N GLN A 261 -8.71 -29.17 7.41
CA GLN A 261 -7.99 -28.84 6.18
C GLN A 261 -7.70 -27.35 6.08
N ALA A 262 -8.71 -26.50 6.33
CA ALA A 262 -8.51 -25.05 6.34
C ALA A 262 -7.48 -24.61 7.39
N ALA A 263 -7.45 -25.24 8.57
CA ALA A 263 -6.50 -24.93 9.64
C ALA A 263 -5.06 -25.41 9.33
N ARG A 264 -4.91 -26.57 8.67
CA ARG A 264 -3.61 -27.13 8.29
C ARG A 264 -2.92 -26.27 7.21
N ILE A 265 -3.66 -25.90 6.16
CA ILE A 265 -3.10 -25.15 5.03
C ILE A 265 -2.70 -23.71 5.42
N GLU A 266 -3.47 -23.07 6.32
CA GLU A 266 -3.18 -21.72 6.79
C GLU A 266 -1.84 -21.61 7.53
N LYS A 267 -1.45 -22.63 8.29
CA LYS A 267 -0.19 -22.61 9.05
C LYS A 267 1.04 -22.93 8.19
N GLY A 268 0.88 -23.14 6.87
CA GLY A 268 1.95 -23.62 6.00
C GLY A 268 2.49 -24.99 6.42
N LYS A 269 1.74 -25.73 7.24
CA LYS A 269 2.16 -27.01 7.84
C LYS A 269 1.82 -28.22 6.98
N THR A 270 1.14 -28.02 5.85
CA THR A 270 0.83 -29.09 4.91
C THR A 270 1.97 -29.20 3.91
N PRO A 271 2.85 -30.21 3.98
CA PRO A 271 3.81 -30.45 2.91
C PRO A 271 3.03 -30.76 1.62
N MET A 272 3.31 -30.02 0.56
CA MET A 272 2.71 -30.22 -0.74
C MET A 272 3.51 -31.26 -1.52
N ASN A 273 2.85 -32.27 -2.07
CA ASN A 273 3.47 -33.29 -2.90
C ASN A 273 3.32 -32.90 -4.38
N TYR A 274 4.17 -31.98 -4.82
CA TYR A 274 4.14 -31.52 -6.21
C TYR A 274 4.69 -32.57 -7.17
N GLN A 275 3.92 -32.87 -8.21
CA GLN A 275 4.35 -33.74 -9.31
C GLN A 275 3.85 -33.19 -10.65
N LYS A 276 4.35 -33.74 -11.76
CA LYS A 276 3.87 -33.39 -13.10
C LYS A 276 2.57 -34.13 -13.37
N TRP A 277 1.52 -33.40 -13.72
CA TRP A 277 0.22 -33.98 -14.05
C TRP A 277 -0.38 -33.30 -15.28
N ASP A 278 -1.13 -34.07 -16.05
CA ASP A 278 -1.97 -33.51 -17.10
C ASP A 278 -3.30 -33.05 -16.51
N LEU A 279 -3.62 -31.76 -16.67
CA LEU A 279 -4.83 -31.19 -16.12
C LEU A 279 -6.10 -31.70 -16.81
N HIS A 280 -6.04 -31.98 -18.11
CA HIS A 280 -7.20 -32.50 -18.85
C HIS A 280 -7.54 -33.91 -18.40
N GLN A 281 -6.53 -34.75 -18.18
CA GLN A 281 -6.73 -36.08 -17.60
C GLN A 281 -7.35 -35.99 -16.19
N LEU A 282 -6.85 -35.07 -15.35
CA LEU A 282 -7.41 -34.88 -14.02
C LEU A 282 -8.90 -34.44 -14.06
N LEU A 283 -9.27 -33.59 -15.02
CA LEU A 283 -10.67 -33.18 -15.19
C LEU A 283 -11.55 -34.38 -15.55
N ASP A 284 -11.09 -35.29 -16.41
CA ASP A 284 -11.83 -36.51 -16.76
C ASP A 284 -12.00 -37.45 -15.56
N GLU A 285 -10.95 -37.60 -14.76
CA GLU A 285 -10.96 -38.45 -13.57
C GLU A 285 -11.93 -37.91 -12.50
N VAL A 286 -11.96 -36.59 -12.30
CA VAL A 286 -12.81 -35.94 -11.29
C VAL A 286 -14.28 -35.91 -11.72
N PHE A 287 -14.53 -35.63 -13.00
CA PHE A 287 -15.88 -35.44 -13.54
C PHE A 287 -16.35 -36.62 -14.40
N ASN A 288 -16.10 -37.83 -13.92
CA ASN A 288 -16.53 -39.06 -14.59
C ASN A 288 -18.07 -39.26 -14.51
N GLU A 289 -18.58 -40.27 -15.22
CA GLU A 289 -20.02 -40.57 -15.22
C GLU A 289 -20.62 -40.82 -13.83
N GLU A 290 -19.83 -41.34 -12.89
CA GLU A 290 -20.28 -41.64 -11.53
C GLU A 290 -20.51 -40.36 -10.72
N PHE A 291 -19.65 -39.35 -10.91
CA PHE A 291 -19.85 -38.01 -10.36
C PHE A 291 -21.19 -37.41 -10.83
N LEU A 292 -21.48 -37.51 -12.13
CA LEU A 292 -22.75 -37.03 -12.71
C LEU A 292 -23.96 -37.81 -12.19
N LYS A 293 -23.86 -39.15 -12.03
CA LYS A 293 -24.93 -40.00 -11.49
C LYS A 293 -25.22 -39.77 -10.01
N SER A 294 -24.22 -39.34 -9.25
CA SER A 294 -24.36 -39.06 -7.80
C SER A 294 -25.11 -37.77 -7.49
N GLN A 295 -25.22 -36.85 -8.46
CA GLN A 295 -25.94 -35.59 -8.28
C GLN A 295 -27.43 -35.79 -8.59
N THR A 296 -28.27 -35.65 -7.57
CA THR A 296 -29.73 -35.81 -7.65
C THR A 296 -30.46 -34.73 -8.46
N GLN A 297 -29.71 -33.78 -9.06
CA GLN A 297 -30.22 -32.64 -9.81
C GLN A 297 -29.88 -32.77 -11.31
N HIS A 298 -30.67 -32.10 -12.16
CA HIS A 298 -30.38 -31.95 -13.59
C HIS A 298 -29.16 -31.03 -13.80
N VAL A 299 -27.97 -31.57 -13.55
CA VAL A 299 -26.69 -30.89 -13.76
C VAL A 299 -26.19 -31.21 -15.17
N GLU A 300 -25.98 -30.17 -15.97
CA GLU A 300 -25.27 -30.25 -17.24
C GLU A 300 -23.83 -29.78 -17.04
N LEU A 301 -22.88 -30.66 -17.33
CA LEU A 301 -21.45 -30.38 -17.26
C LEU A 301 -20.86 -30.32 -18.67
N GLN A 302 -20.17 -29.23 -18.98
CA GLN A 302 -19.48 -29.04 -20.25
C GLN A 302 -17.99 -28.79 -20.00
N ILE A 303 -17.12 -29.66 -20.51
CA ILE A 303 -15.66 -29.53 -20.39
C ILE A 303 -15.06 -29.26 -21.77
N LEU A 304 -14.55 -28.05 -21.97
CA LEU A 304 -13.91 -27.58 -23.20
C LEU A 304 -12.38 -27.52 -23.01
N LYS A 305 -11.69 -28.50 -23.58
CA LYS A 305 -10.25 -28.72 -23.44
C LYS A 305 -9.43 -27.99 -24.52
N ASN A 306 -9.58 -26.68 -24.65
CA ASN A 306 -8.95 -25.92 -25.73
C ASN A 306 -7.47 -25.57 -25.48
N ALA A 307 -6.89 -25.93 -24.33
CA ALA A 307 -5.46 -25.76 -24.09
C ALA A 307 -4.65 -26.85 -24.83
N LEU A 308 -3.71 -26.46 -25.68
CA LEU A 308 -2.74 -27.35 -26.32
C LEU A 308 -1.72 -27.93 -25.31
N TYR A 309 -1.30 -27.11 -24.34
CA TYR A 309 -0.38 -27.52 -23.29
C TYR A 309 -1.12 -27.57 -21.95
N SER A 310 -1.37 -28.78 -21.46
CA SER A 310 -2.18 -29.10 -20.27
C SER A 310 -1.36 -29.57 -19.06
N THR A 311 -0.06 -29.84 -19.23
CA THR A 311 0.80 -30.35 -18.16
C THR A 311 1.15 -29.24 -17.15
N ILE A 312 0.91 -29.50 -15.87
CA ILE A 312 1.16 -28.57 -14.76
C ILE A 312 2.01 -29.21 -13.67
N TRP A 313 2.70 -28.39 -12.89
CA TRP A 313 3.39 -28.80 -11.66
C TRP A 313 2.47 -28.52 -10.47
N ALA A 314 1.89 -29.59 -9.89
CA ALA A 314 0.85 -29.44 -8.89
C ALA A 314 0.76 -30.63 -7.93
N ASP A 315 0.15 -30.40 -6.76
CA ASP A 315 -0.32 -31.46 -5.89
C ASP A 315 -1.73 -31.89 -6.34
N ARG A 316 -1.83 -33.12 -6.85
CA ARG A 316 -3.07 -33.67 -7.41
C ARG A 316 -4.22 -33.64 -6.42
N LEU A 317 -3.99 -34.00 -5.15
CA LEU A 317 -5.04 -34.05 -4.13
C LEU A 317 -5.64 -32.67 -3.91
N HIS A 318 -4.79 -31.64 -3.82
CA HIS A 318 -5.23 -30.28 -3.57
C HIS A 318 -5.96 -29.66 -4.78
N VAL A 319 -5.54 -29.98 -6.00
CA VAL A 319 -6.25 -29.55 -7.21
C VAL A 319 -7.62 -30.21 -7.33
N THR A 320 -7.73 -31.51 -7.03
CA THR A 320 -9.01 -32.21 -6.95
C THR A 320 -9.94 -31.55 -5.93
N ASN A 321 -9.42 -31.19 -4.76
CA ASN A 321 -10.20 -30.49 -3.73
C ASN A 321 -10.64 -29.09 -4.18
N ILE A 322 -9.86 -28.37 -5.00
CA ILE A 322 -10.31 -27.11 -5.61
C ILE A 322 -11.57 -27.37 -6.44
N LEU A 323 -11.52 -28.34 -7.35
CA LEU A 323 -12.63 -28.65 -8.26
C LEU A 323 -13.90 -29.04 -7.50
N PHE A 324 -13.78 -29.85 -6.45
CA PHE A 324 -14.91 -30.20 -5.58
C PHE A 324 -15.48 -28.99 -4.85
N ASN A 325 -14.63 -28.10 -4.31
CA ASN A 325 -15.11 -26.87 -3.66
C ASN A 325 -15.85 -25.94 -4.61
N LEU A 326 -15.38 -25.79 -5.85
CA LEU A 326 -16.06 -24.97 -6.86
C LEU A 326 -17.39 -25.59 -7.28
N THR A 327 -17.41 -26.90 -7.46
CA THR A 327 -18.62 -27.63 -7.87
C THR A 327 -19.68 -27.61 -6.77
N ASP A 328 -19.30 -27.85 -5.52
CA ASP A 328 -20.18 -27.73 -4.36
C ASP A 328 -20.77 -26.31 -4.25
N ASN A 329 -19.98 -25.26 -4.49
CA ASN A 329 -20.49 -23.90 -4.56
C ASN A 329 -21.47 -23.69 -5.73
N ALA A 330 -21.15 -24.20 -6.92
CA ALA A 330 -22.02 -24.09 -8.10
C ALA A 330 -23.37 -24.80 -7.91
N LEU A 331 -23.42 -25.87 -7.11
CA LEU A 331 -24.67 -26.54 -6.75
C LEU A 331 -25.44 -25.79 -5.66
N LYS A 332 -24.73 -25.34 -4.62
CA LYS A 332 -25.34 -24.66 -3.44
C LYS A 332 -25.95 -23.30 -3.76
N TYR A 333 -25.33 -22.53 -4.65
CA TYR A 333 -25.71 -21.14 -4.94
C TYR A 333 -26.49 -21.01 -6.26
N ASN A 334 -27.13 -22.09 -6.69
CA ASN A 334 -27.87 -22.14 -7.93
C ASN A 334 -29.32 -22.51 -7.67
N HIS A 335 -30.21 -21.57 -8.02
CA HIS A 335 -31.66 -21.73 -7.88
C HIS A 335 -32.33 -21.99 -9.25
N SER A 336 -31.55 -22.19 -10.31
CA SER A 336 -32.09 -22.52 -11.62
C SER A 336 -32.57 -23.97 -11.64
N GLY A 337 -33.61 -24.25 -12.44
CA GLY A 337 -34.10 -25.62 -12.63
C GLY A 337 -33.13 -26.53 -13.41
N LYS A 338 -32.10 -25.96 -14.04
CA LYS A 338 -31.07 -26.67 -14.80
C LYS A 338 -29.71 -26.03 -14.54
N ILE A 339 -28.91 -26.72 -13.73
CA ILE A 339 -27.58 -26.26 -13.33
C ILE A 339 -26.63 -26.51 -14.49
N LEU A 340 -25.97 -25.47 -14.97
CA LEU A 340 -24.94 -25.54 -16.00
C LEU A 340 -23.58 -25.21 -15.38
N ILE A 341 -22.65 -26.14 -15.46
CA ILE A 341 -21.25 -25.95 -15.10
C ILE A 341 -20.40 -26.07 -16.36
N GLN A 342 -19.59 -25.07 -16.65
CA GLN A 342 -18.70 -25.03 -17.80
C GLN A 342 -17.25 -24.88 -17.35
N ILE A 343 -16.39 -25.79 -17.78
CA ILE A 343 -14.95 -25.72 -17.56
C ILE A 343 -14.28 -25.52 -18.90
N ASN A 344 -13.62 -24.38 -19.10
CA ASN A 344 -12.87 -24.09 -20.32
C ASN A 344 -11.39 -23.93 -19.99
N THR A 345 -10.53 -24.54 -20.79
CA THR A 345 -9.07 -24.37 -20.71
C THR A 345 -8.54 -23.71 -21.97
N ALA A 346 -7.55 -22.84 -21.84
CA ALA A 346 -6.85 -22.22 -22.97
C ALA A 346 -5.41 -21.90 -22.59
N ASN A 347 -4.48 -21.84 -23.55
CA ASN A 347 -3.14 -21.30 -23.31
C ASN A 347 -3.10 -19.80 -23.65
N GLU A 348 -2.55 -18.99 -22.75
CA GLU A 348 -2.30 -17.55 -22.95
C GLU A 348 -0.84 -17.25 -22.55
N GLY A 349 0.02 -17.09 -23.56
CA GLY A 349 1.47 -16.95 -23.36
C GLY A 349 2.07 -18.16 -22.66
N LYS A 350 2.69 -17.94 -21.49
CA LYS A 350 3.30 -18.99 -20.64
C LYS A 350 2.35 -19.61 -19.59
N TYR A 351 1.06 -19.34 -19.70
CA TYR A 351 0.07 -19.78 -18.72
C TYR A 351 -1.03 -20.60 -19.37
N LEU A 352 -1.49 -21.61 -18.64
CA LEU A 352 -2.75 -22.28 -18.84
C LEU A 352 -3.80 -21.52 -18.04
N LEU A 353 -4.83 -21.06 -18.73
CA LEU A 353 -6.02 -20.51 -18.12
C LEU A 353 -7.06 -21.61 -17.97
N MET A 354 -7.50 -21.86 -16.74
CA MET A 354 -8.68 -22.69 -16.46
C MET A 354 -9.79 -21.75 -15.97
N LYS A 355 -10.92 -21.74 -16.68
CA LYS A 355 -12.12 -21.01 -16.29
C LYS A 355 -13.18 -22.02 -15.88
N PHE A 356 -13.57 -22.00 -14.61
CA PHE A 356 -14.71 -22.75 -14.08
C PHE A 356 -15.88 -21.76 -13.95
N ALA A 357 -16.98 -22.00 -14.65
CA ALA A 357 -18.15 -21.13 -14.66
C ALA A 357 -19.44 -21.88 -14.31
N ASP A 358 -20.33 -21.22 -13.58
CA ASP A 358 -21.68 -21.68 -13.25
C ASP A 358 -22.73 -20.64 -13.67
N ASN A 359 -23.98 -21.07 -13.81
CA ASN A 359 -25.14 -20.22 -14.06
C ASN A 359 -25.95 -19.90 -12.79
N GLY A 360 -25.29 -19.81 -11.63
CA GLY A 360 -25.94 -19.55 -10.34
C GLY A 360 -26.38 -18.09 -10.14
N MET A 361 -26.69 -17.73 -8.89
CA MET A 361 -27.22 -16.40 -8.55
C MET A 361 -26.24 -15.23 -8.72
N GLY A 362 -24.95 -15.52 -8.91
CA GLY A 362 -23.89 -14.52 -9.04
C GLY A 362 -23.53 -13.79 -7.74
N ILE A 363 -22.57 -12.87 -7.84
CA ILE A 363 -21.89 -12.21 -6.72
C ILE A 363 -21.72 -10.72 -7.02
N LEU A 364 -22.26 -9.89 -6.12
CA LEU A 364 -22.10 -8.43 -6.20
C LEU A 364 -20.62 -8.00 -6.31
N PRO A 365 -20.27 -7.01 -7.16
CA PRO A 365 -18.89 -6.58 -7.38
C PRO A 365 -18.10 -6.25 -6.10
N LYS A 366 -18.75 -5.65 -5.10
CA LYS A 366 -18.16 -5.32 -3.79
C LYS A 366 -17.68 -6.54 -2.98
N TYR A 367 -18.16 -7.74 -3.30
CA TYR A 367 -17.84 -8.97 -2.59
C TYR A 367 -16.91 -9.91 -3.35
N GLN A 368 -16.73 -9.75 -4.67
CA GLN A 368 -15.93 -10.66 -5.50
C GLN A 368 -14.45 -10.80 -5.07
N LYS A 369 -13.87 -9.76 -4.45
CA LYS A 369 -12.53 -9.88 -3.83
C LYS A 369 -12.56 -10.50 -2.44
N LYS A 370 -13.68 -10.39 -1.74
CA LYS A 370 -13.85 -10.83 -0.35
C LYS A 370 -14.23 -12.30 -0.22
N VAL A 371 -14.79 -12.93 -1.26
CA VAL A 371 -15.18 -14.36 -1.23
C VAL A 371 -14.02 -15.31 -0.93
N PHE A 372 -12.77 -14.89 -1.17
CA PHE A 372 -11.58 -15.65 -0.82
C PHE A 372 -11.08 -15.41 0.62
N GLN A 373 -11.70 -14.49 1.37
CA GLN A 373 -11.32 -14.22 2.75
C GLN A 373 -11.82 -15.35 3.66
N LYS A 374 -11.01 -15.70 4.64
CA LYS A 374 -11.37 -16.68 5.66
C LYS A 374 -12.68 -16.29 6.34
N PHE A 375 -13.59 -17.26 6.50
CA PHE A 375 -14.90 -17.11 7.15
C PHE A 375 -15.88 -16.19 6.41
N PHE A 376 -15.50 -15.60 5.27
CA PHE A 376 -16.36 -14.65 4.60
C PHE A 376 -17.51 -15.35 3.89
N ARG A 377 -18.71 -14.80 4.06
CA ARG A 377 -19.92 -15.17 3.33
C ARG A 377 -20.58 -13.90 2.82
N VAL A 378 -21.14 -13.96 1.61
CA VAL A 378 -21.94 -12.84 1.08
C VAL A 378 -23.17 -12.67 2.00
N PRO A 379 -23.42 -11.47 2.56
CA PRO A 379 -24.62 -11.24 3.36
C PRO A 379 -25.86 -11.34 2.49
N THR A 380 -26.74 -12.31 2.76
CA THR A 380 -27.99 -12.56 2.01
C THR A 380 -29.23 -12.03 2.73
N GLY A 381 -29.07 -11.14 3.71
CA GLY A 381 -30.19 -10.67 4.55
C GLY A 381 -30.66 -11.78 5.51
N ASN A 382 -31.97 -11.89 5.75
CA ASN A 382 -32.58 -12.89 6.64
C ASN A 382 -32.65 -14.31 6.05
N ILE A 383 -32.10 -14.53 4.85
CA ILE A 383 -32.17 -15.82 4.16
C ILE A 383 -30.96 -16.64 4.58
N HIS A 384 -31.16 -17.46 5.61
CA HIS A 384 -30.19 -18.42 6.16
C HIS A 384 -30.26 -19.81 5.48
N ASP A 385 -30.72 -19.91 4.23
CA ASP A 385 -31.02 -21.21 3.63
C ASP A 385 -29.78 -21.97 3.11
N VAL A 386 -28.69 -21.28 2.77
CA VAL A 386 -27.52 -21.95 2.18
C VAL A 386 -26.52 -22.36 3.26
N LYS A 387 -26.32 -23.67 3.42
CA LYS A 387 -25.43 -24.28 4.42
C LYS A 387 -23.95 -24.15 4.04
N GLY A 388 -23.08 -23.81 5.01
CA GLY A 388 -21.63 -23.78 4.81
C GLY A 388 -20.86 -22.82 5.72
N PHE A 389 -19.57 -23.13 5.95
CA PHE A 389 -18.73 -22.42 6.90
C PHE A 389 -17.94 -21.22 6.33
N GLY A 390 -17.98 -20.99 5.01
CA GLY A 390 -17.17 -19.94 4.37
C GLY A 390 -15.66 -20.24 4.36
N LEU A 391 -15.29 -21.53 4.31
CA LEU A 391 -13.89 -21.98 4.27
C LEU A 391 -13.43 -22.49 2.90
N GLY A 392 -14.37 -22.89 2.02
CA GLY A 392 -14.02 -23.54 0.74
C GLY A 392 -13.20 -22.64 -0.20
N LEU A 393 -13.70 -21.44 -0.52
CA LEU A 393 -12.97 -20.51 -1.39
C LEU A 393 -11.70 -19.94 -0.75
N PHE A 394 -11.65 -19.85 0.59
CA PHE A 394 -10.41 -19.55 1.30
C PHE A 394 -9.38 -20.65 1.10
N TYR A 395 -9.77 -21.92 1.23
CA TYR A 395 -8.91 -23.06 0.93
C TYR A 395 -8.41 -23.04 -0.52
N VAL A 396 -9.30 -22.82 -1.49
CA VAL A 396 -8.94 -22.69 -2.91
C VAL A 396 -7.87 -21.61 -3.10
N LYS A 397 -8.03 -20.45 -2.46
CA LYS A 397 -7.06 -19.36 -2.50
C LYS A 397 -5.70 -19.77 -1.90
N GLN A 398 -5.70 -20.45 -0.76
CA GLN A 398 -4.47 -20.92 -0.10
C GLN A 398 -3.74 -21.98 -0.92
N VAL A 399 -4.46 -22.90 -1.57
CA VAL A 399 -3.86 -23.87 -2.50
C VAL A 399 -3.23 -23.12 -3.68
N CYS A 400 -3.94 -22.15 -4.28
CA CYS A 400 -3.39 -21.34 -5.36
C CYS A 400 -2.12 -20.60 -4.94
N ASP A 401 -2.13 -19.98 -3.75
CA ASP A 401 -0.98 -19.24 -3.23
C ASP A 401 0.23 -20.14 -2.98
N ALA A 402 0.01 -21.35 -2.45
CA ALA A 402 1.05 -22.38 -2.28
C ALA A 402 1.64 -22.82 -3.63
N HIS A 403 0.80 -22.93 -4.67
CA HIS A 403 1.21 -23.28 -6.03
C HIS A 403 1.73 -22.08 -6.85
N HIS A 404 1.73 -20.87 -6.28
CA HIS A 404 2.03 -19.62 -6.97
C HIS A 404 1.11 -19.32 -8.18
N TRP A 405 -0.12 -19.80 -8.14
CA TRP A 405 -1.15 -19.54 -9.14
C TRP A 405 -1.92 -18.27 -8.82
N LYS A 406 -2.43 -17.60 -9.87
CA LYS A 406 -3.37 -16.48 -9.68
C LYS A 406 -4.79 -16.98 -9.87
N ILE A 407 -5.67 -16.61 -8.95
CA ILE A 407 -7.11 -16.84 -9.04
C ILE A 407 -7.85 -15.50 -9.06
N SER A 408 -8.87 -15.38 -9.91
CA SER A 408 -9.80 -14.27 -9.93
C SER A 408 -11.25 -14.76 -10.01
N CYS A 409 -12.18 -13.92 -9.59
CA CYS A 409 -13.61 -14.15 -9.69
C CYS A 409 -14.20 -13.07 -10.60
N GLN A 410 -14.97 -13.50 -11.60
CA GLN A 410 -15.80 -12.65 -12.45
C GLN A 410 -17.24 -13.11 -12.28
N SER A 411 -18.14 -12.22 -11.90
CA SER A 411 -19.53 -12.60 -11.68
C SER A 411 -20.47 -11.45 -11.96
N GLU A 412 -21.67 -11.79 -12.40
CA GLU A 412 -22.78 -10.88 -12.57
C GLU A 412 -24.01 -11.48 -11.90
N LEU A 413 -24.77 -10.64 -11.18
CA LEU A 413 -25.98 -11.09 -10.50
C LEU A 413 -26.94 -11.73 -11.50
N GLU A 414 -27.55 -12.85 -11.09
CA GLU A 414 -28.53 -13.63 -11.86
C GLU A 414 -28.02 -14.23 -13.18
N LYS A 415 -26.75 -14.03 -13.54
CA LYS A 415 -26.11 -14.67 -14.70
C LYS A 415 -25.13 -15.77 -14.32
N GLY A 416 -24.53 -15.68 -13.13
CA GLY A 416 -23.62 -16.70 -12.62
C GLY A 416 -22.25 -16.18 -12.23
N THR A 417 -21.34 -17.12 -12.01
CA THR A 417 -19.99 -16.86 -11.50
C THR A 417 -18.97 -17.62 -12.32
N ALA A 418 -17.81 -17.01 -12.56
CA ALA A 418 -16.66 -17.63 -13.17
C ALA A 418 -15.41 -17.43 -12.32
N PHE A 419 -14.76 -18.53 -11.93
CA PHE A 419 -13.46 -18.55 -11.30
C PHE A 419 -12.40 -18.84 -12.35
N ILE A 420 -11.39 -17.96 -12.43
CA ILE A 420 -10.34 -18.04 -13.45
C ILE A 420 -9.01 -18.27 -12.75
N PHE A 421 -8.36 -19.38 -13.11
CA PHE A 421 -7.04 -19.78 -12.64
C PHE A 421 -6.02 -19.53 -13.73
N LYS A 422 -4.92 -18.87 -13.38
CA LYS A 422 -3.76 -18.65 -14.25
C LYS A 422 -2.59 -19.47 -13.72
N ILE A 423 -2.32 -20.58 -14.40
CA ILE A 423 -1.44 -21.66 -13.98
C ILE A 423 -0.23 -21.70 -14.92
N PRO A 424 1.02 -21.68 -14.43
CA PRO A 424 2.17 -21.95 -15.29
C PRO A 424 2.11 -23.39 -15.82
N TYR A 425 2.14 -23.57 -17.15
CA TYR A 425 2.23 -24.90 -17.73
C TYR A 425 3.68 -25.28 -18.00
N LEU A 426 3.95 -26.58 -18.05
CA LEU A 426 5.21 -27.13 -18.48
C LEU A 426 5.13 -27.39 -19.99
N VAL A 427 6.05 -26.83 -20.76
CA VAL A 427 6.27 -27.25 -22.14
C VAL A 427 6.97 -28.61 -22.05
N SER A 428 6.41 -29.66 -22.65
CA SER A 428 7.20 -30.87 -22.86
C SER A 428 8.26 -30.55 -23.90
N ASP A 429 9.53 -30.51 -23.50
CA ASP A 429 10.62 -30.49 -24.46
C ASP A 429 10.58 -31.81 -25.24
N GLY A 430 10.00 -31.78 -26.44
CA GLY A 430 10.10 -32.84 -27.42
C GLY A 430 11.52 -32.95 -27.99
N LYS A 431 12.52 -33.19 -27.14
CA LYS A 431 13.84 -33.65 -27.56
C LYS A 431 13.98 -35.12 -27.21
N SER A 432 13.53 -35.95 -28.14
CA SER A 432 14.19 -37.24 -28.37
C SER A 432 15.65 -36.94 -28.71
N SER A 433 16.54 -37.31 -27.80
CA SER A 433 17.95 -37.52 -28.10
C SER A 433 18.07 -38.61 -29.17
N GLU A 434 18.34 -38.19 -30.40
CA GLU A 434 19.10 -39.00 -31.36
C GLU A 434 20.59 -38.96 -31.03
#